data_AF-A0A9D8BSF8-F1
#
_entry.id   AF-A0A9D8BSF8-F1
#
_cell.length_a   1.000
_cell.length_b   1.000
_cell.length_c   1.000
_cell.angle_alpha   90.00
_cell.angle_beta   90.00
_cell.angle_gamma   90.00
#
_symmetry.space_group_name_H-M   'P 1'
#
loop_
_entity.id
_entity.type
_entity.pdbx_description
1 polymer ?
#
loop_
_entity_poly.entity_id
_entity_poly.type
_entity_poly.pdbx_seq_one_letter_code
_entity_poly.pdbx_strand_id
1 'polypeptide(L)' 'MTKGTQTILKQALHLKPVERAELIERLLDSFDRAGDNRVDLLWAKEAESRIDAFDEGKMTADREEAVFDRINRR' A
#
# COMPACT_ATOMS: atom_id res chain seq x y z
N MET A 1 10.21 -15.19 13.60
CA MET A 1 10.48 -13.99 14.42
C MET A 1 11.74 -14.22 15.24
N THR A 2 12.73 -13.32 15.17
CA THR A 2 13.95 -13.43 15.99
C THR A 2 13.63 -13.10 17.45
N LYS A 3 14.53 -13.42 18.40
CA LYS A 3 14.38 -13.00 19.80
C LYS A 3 14.22 -11.48 19.92
N GLY A 4 14.91 -10.73 19.06
CA GLY A 4 14.81 -9.27 18.98
C GLY A 4 13.40 -8.81 18.57
N THR A 5 12.85 -9.35 17.48
CA THR A 5 11.51 -8.93 17.02
C THR A 5 10.40 -9.33 18.00
N GLN A 6 10.55 -10.46 18.71
CA GLN A 6 9.62 -10.86 19.77
C GLN A 6 9.64 -9.89 20.97
N THR A 7 10.84 -9.42 21.35
CA THR A 7 11.00 -8.45 22.45
C THR A 7 10.36 -7.11 22.10
N ILE A 8 10.59 -6.62 20.88
CA ILE A 8 9.99 -5.37 20.37
C ILE A 8 8.47 -5.48 20.34
N LEU A 9 7.92 -6.58 19.81
CA LEU A 9 6.48 -6.80 19.80
C LEU A 9 5.89 -6.78 21.21
N LYS A 10 6.53 -7.48 22.16
CA LYS A 10 6.10 -7.48 23.56
C LYS A 10 6.06 -6.07 24.12
N GLN A 11 7.10 -5.26 23.89
CA GLN A 11 7.15 -3.87 24.36
C GLN A 11 6.05 -3.00 23.72
N ALA A 12 5.87 -3.10 22.39
CA ALA A 12 4.86 -2.34 21.66
C ALA A 12 3.43 -2.62 22.15
N LEU A 13 3.14 -3.86 22.54
CA LEU A 13 1.83 -4.25 23.07
C LEU A 13 1.52 -3.64 24.46
N HIS A 14 2.54 -3.23 25.23
CA HIS A 14 2.36 -2.55 26.52
C HIS A 14 2.14 -1.04 26.39
N LEU A 15 2.35 -0.47 25.20
CA LEU A 15 2.11 0.95 24.93
C LEU A 15 0.63 1.29 25.00
N LYS A 16 0.32 2.54 25.35
CA LYS A 16 -1.04 3.06 25.22
C LYS A 16 -1.48 3.02 23.75
N PRO A 17 -2.79 2.95 23.47
CA PRO A 17 -3.30 2.85 22.10
C PRO A 17 -2.72 3.91 21.14
N VAL A 18 -2.61 5.17 21.59
CA VAL A 18 -2.08 6.28 20.77
C VAL A 18 -0.60 6.09 20.45
N GLU A 19 0.23 5.79 21.45
CA GLU A 19 1.67 5.54 21.27
C GLU A 19 1.94 4.33 20.36
N ARG A 20 1.07 3.31 20.45
CA ARG A 20 1.13 2.14 19.59
C ARG A 20 0.78 2.48 18.14
N ALA A 21 -0.25 3.30 17.93
CA ALA A 21 -0.62 3.77 16.59
C ALA A 21 0.52 4.58 15.96
N GLU A 22 1.11 5.52 16.71
CA GLU A 22 2.26 6.31 16.25
C GLU A 22 3.46 5.42 15.89
N LEU A 23 3.74 4.39 16.70
CA LEU A 23 4.80 3.43 16.38
C LEU A 23 4.52 2.64 15.09
N ILE A 24 3.27 2.21 14.89
CA ILE A 24 2.85 1.52 13.66
C ILE A 24 3.04 2.43 12.46
N GLU A 25 2.59 3.68 12.52
CA GLU A 25 2.76 4.66 11.45
C GLU A 25 4.23 4.87 11.07
N ARG A 26 5.11 5.06 12.06
CA ARG A 26 6.56 5.23 11.82
C ARG A 26 7.22 3.98 11.23
N LEU A 27 6.79 2.79 11.64
CA LEU A 27 7.28 1.54 11.07
C LEU A 27 6.79 1.38 9.62
N LEU A 28 5.54 1.74 9.33
CA LEU A 28 5.01 1.73 7.97
C LEU A 28 5.73 2.72 7.07
N ASP A 29 5.91 3.96 7.52
CA ASP A 29 6.66 5.01 6.82
C ASP A 29 8.10 4.58 6.51
N SER A 30 8.71 3.75 7.35
CA SER A 30 10.08 3.24 7.11
C SER A 30 10.21 2.39 5.85
N PHE A 31 9.13 1.78 5.37
CA PHE A 31 9.13 1.03 4.11
C PHE A 31 9.09 1.94 2.88
N ASP A 32 8.61 3.18 3.05
CA ASP A 32 8.39 4.14 1.96
C ASP A 32 9.62 5.03 1.69
N ARG A 33 10.55 5.12 2.65
CA ARG A 33 11.73 6.00 2.59
C ARG A 33 12.78 5.63 1.53
N ALA A 34 12.54 4.57 0.76
CA ALA A 34 13.40 4.16 -0.35
C ALA A 34 12.61 3.93 -1.65
N GLY A 35 11.51 4.67 -1.86
CA GLY A 35 10.89 4.77 -3.18
C GLY A 35 11.94 5.19 -4.21
N ASP A 36 12.23 4.30 -5.17
CA ASP A 36 13.01 4.67 -6.35
C ASP A 36 12.18 5.75 -7.07
N ASN A 37 12.55 7.02 -6.96
CA ASN A 37 11.86 8.14 -7.63
C ASN A 37 11.58 7.84 -9.11
N ARG A 38 12.41 7.00 -9.75
CA ARG A 38 12.19 6.52 -11.11
C ARG A 38 10.95 5.64 -11.22
N VAL A 39 10.73 4.73 -10.27
CA VAL A 39 9.51 3.91 -10.18
C VAL A 39 8.31 4.81 -10.02
N ASP A 40 8.33 5.79 -9.12
CA ASP A 40 7.20 6.72 -8.93
C ASP A 40 6.87 7.49 -10.21
N LEU A 41 7.89 7.99 -10.92
CA LEU A 41 7.71 8.64 -12.22
C LEU A 41 7.12 7.70 -13.29
N LEU A 42 7.56 6.44 -13.32
CA LEU A 42 7.01 5.45 -14.24
C LEU A 42 5.56 5.11 -13.91
N TRP A 43 5.21 4.99 -12.63
CA TRP A 43 3.84 4.76 -12.19
C TRP A 43 2.92 5.94 -12.51
N ALA A 44 3.37 7.17 -12.27
CA ALA A 44 2.62 8.37 -12.64
C ALA A 44 2.35 8.40 -14.15
N LYS A 45 3.38 8.17 -14.97
CA LYS A 45 3.22 8.12 -16.43
C LYS A 45 2.26 7.03 -16.90
N GLU A 46 2.36 5.83 -16.32
CA GLU A 46 1.47 4.71 -16.65
C GLU A 46 0.02 5.01 -16.26
N ALA A 47 -0.20 5.60 -15.08
CA ALA A 47 -1.52 5.97 -14.61
C ALA A 47 -2.20 6.96 -15.58
N GLU A 48 -1.51 8.06 -15.93
CA GLU A 48 -2.02 9.03 -16.90
C GLU A 48 -2.28 8.38 -18.28
N SER A 49 -1.34 7.57 -18.78
CA SER A 49 -1.51 6.87 -20.05
C SER A 49 -2.72 5.94 -20.09
N ARG A 50 -3.09 5.35 -18.95
CA ARG A 50 -4.28 4.49 -18.84
C ARG A 50 -5.56 5.30 -18.81
N ILE A 51 -5.57 6.44 -18.14
CA ILE A 51 -6.71 7.35 -18.13
C ILE A 51 -6.97 7.84 -19.55
N ASP A 52 -5.94 8.33 -20.24
CA ASP A 52 -6.05 8.78 -21.63
C ASP A 52 -6.61 7.67 -22.54
N ALA A 53 -6.08 6.45 -22.43
CA ALA A 53 -6.56 5.32 -23.23
C ALA A 53 -8.02 4.95 -22.93
N PHE A 54 -8.48 5.09 -21.69
CA PHE A 54 -9.88 4.88 -21.34
C PHE A 54 -10.77 5.98 -21.92
N ASP A 55 -10.38 7.25 -21.77
CA ASP A 55 -11.13 8.41 -22.25
C ASP A 55 -11.22 8.43 -23.79
N GLU A 56 -10.17 7.98 -24.48
CA GLU A 56 -10.15 7.80 -25.94
C GLU A 56 -10.91 6.54 -26.40
N GLY A 57 -11.45 5.73 -25.49
CA GLY A 57 -12.18 4.50 -25.80
C GLY A 57 -11.30 3.34 -26.28
N LYS A 58 -9.97 3.43 -26.09
CA LYS A 58 -8.98 2.39 -26.42
C LYS A 58 -8.86 1.32 -25.33
N MET A 59 -9.41 1.58 -24.15
CA MET A 59 -9.42 0.68 -23.00
C MET A 59 -10.80 0.63 -22.35
N THR A 60 -11.19 -0.52 -21.81
CA THR A 60 -12.44 -0.71 -21.06
C THR A 60 -12.17 -0.81 -19.56
N ALA A 61 -13.13 -0.41 -18.74
CA ALA A 61 -13.07 -0.53 -17.28
C ALA A 61 -14.08 -1.56 -16.76
N ASP A 62 -13.70 -2.29 -15.71
CA ASP A 62 -14.62 -3.10 -14.91
C ASP A 62 -15.31 -2.20 -13.87
N ARG A 63 -16.55 -2.54 -13.52
CA ARG A 63 -17.18 -1.99 -12.30
C ARG A 63 -16.49 -2.54 -11.06
N GLU A 64 -16.46 -1.73 -10.00
CA GLU A 64 -15.81 -2.10 -8.74
C GLU A 64 -16.33 -3.42 -8.16
N GLU A 65 -17.65 -3.66 -8.23
CA GLU A 65 -18.26 -4.87 -7.68
C GLU A 65 -17.74 -6.13 -8.37
N ALA A 66 -17.56 -6.08 -9.69
CA ALA A 66 -17.01 -7.19 -10.47
C ALA A 66 -15.55 -7.49 -10.09
N VAL A 67 -14.79 -6.47 -9.69
CA VAL A 67 -13.41 -6.64 -9.21
C VAL A 67 -13.40 -7.30 -7.84
N PHE A 68 -14.19 -6.81 -6.88
CA PHE A 68 -14.26 -7.38 -5.52
C PHE A 68 -14.82 -8.80 -5.52
N ASP A 69 -15.85 -9.08 -6.31
CA ASP A 69 -16.40 -10.42 -6.48
C ASP A 69 -15.34 -11.41 -6.95
N ARG A 70 -14.43 -10.99 -7.84
CA ARG A 70 -13.33 -11.83 -8.33
C ARG A 70 -12.26 -12.07 -7.28
N ILE A 71 -11.93 -11.07 -6.47
CA ILE A 71 -10.93 -11.18 -5.39
C ILE A 71 -11.44 -12.08 -4.27
N ASN A 72 -12.69 -11.92 -3.85
CA ASN A 72 -13.29 -12.68 -2.74
C ASN A 72 -13.59 -14.15 -3.05
N ARG A 73 -13.48 -14.55 -4.33
CA ARG A 73 -13.60 -15.95 -4.77
C ARG A 73 -12.28 -16.72 -4.71
N ARG A 74 -11.15 -16.05 -4.44
CA ARG A 74 -9.82 -16.67 -4.27
C ARG A 74 -9.54 -16.94 -2.80
#